data_AF-A0A9Q2NV84-F1
#
_entry.id   AF-A0A9Q2NV84-F1
#
_cell.length_a   1.000
_cell.length_b   1.000
_cell.length_c   1.000
_cell.angle_alpha   90.00
_cell.angle_beta   90.00
_cell.angle_gamma   90.00
#
_symmetry.space_group_name_H-M   'P 1'
#
loop_
_entity.id
_entity.type
_entity.pdbx_description
1 polymer ?
#
loop_
_entity_poly.entity_id
_entity_poly.type
_entity_poly.pdbx_seq_one_letter_code
_entity_poly.pdbx_strand_id
1 'polypeptide(L)'
;MIRIAAILIVCSLVAGCASDPLSGVPRLSETDVTDSDIQAALRSDADIVDDAGVAPEAKPTGFFGRLFGVGDGASQPAVAEAAADVDATIVESENADATAEVPQPASEPAPRRGLLGFLSRAAQTAQADDGTQLAAAPPQTQSDAAPAVEIARARGPKPDAPDYRIVPMGTALPYGVLARVCDVPDRQLGTRVERYPESRSVYALYDSQPGNTAPHTFYVTGFDDGCARQFTAALALFGSPETHEQLRYGLPSKVQPYSSTDAAYETLKSRVCRVGKGKPCGSSMSQLARTTAFVSVYETFGSNPEWKTILLHDGEVVETDIRSN
;
A
#
# COMPACT_ATOMS: atom_id res chain seq x y z
N MET A 1 -45.50 -53.98 -28.75
CA MET A 1 -45.70 -53.56 -27.34
C MET A 1 -44.41 -53.05 -26.68
N ILE A 2 -43.24 -53.61 -26.97
CA ILE A 2 -41.95 -53.22 -26.34
C ILE A 2 -41.45 -51.81 -26.76
N ARG A 3 -41.83 -51.30 -27.94
CA ARG A 3 -41.40 -49.98 -28.43
C ARG A 3 -42.14 -48.78 -27.80
N ILE A 4 -43.34 -48.98 -27.25
CA ILE A 4 -44.13 -47.91 -26.60
C ILE A 4 -43.65 -47.71 -25.16
N ALA A 5 -43.22 -48.79 -24.49
CA ALA A 5 -42.65 -48.72 -23.14
C ALA A 5 -41.30 -47.96 -23.10
N ALA A 6 -40.49 -48.05 -24.15
CA ALA A 6 -39.20 -47.35 -24.20
C ALA A 6 -39.34 -45.83 -24.34
N ILE A 7 -40.41 -45.33 -24.98
CA ILE A 7 -40.64 -43.90 -25.18
C ILE A 7 -41.13 -43.23 -23.89
N LEU A 8 -41.94 -43.93 -23.09
CA LEU A 8 -42.44 -43.42 -21.79
C LEU A 8 -41.33 -43.29 -20.73
N ILE A 9 -40.29 -44.13 -20.79
CA ILE A 9 -39.15 -44.08 -19.86
C ILE A 9 -38.17 -42.95 -20.20
N VAL A 10 -38.04 -42.59 -21.48
CA VAL A 10 -37.17 -41.47 -21.90
C VAL A 10 -37.81 -40.11 -21.62
N CYS A 11 -39.14 -39.99 -21.69
CA CYS A 11 -39.84 -38.73 -21.37
C CYS A 11 -39.88 -38.41 -19.87
N SER A 12 -39.72 -39.39 -18.98
CA SER A 12 -39.76 -39.18 -17.52
C SER A 12 -38.41 -38.73 -16.92
N LEU A 13 -37.32 -38.76 -17.68
CA LEU A 13 -35.99 -38.30 -17.24
C LEU A 13 -35.69 -36.82 -17.53
N VAL A 14 -36.58 -36.10 -18.24
CA VAL A 14 -36.37 -34.68 -18.63
C VAL A 14 -37.12 -33.70 -17.70
N ALA A 15 -37.92 -34.19 -16.75
CA ALA A 15 -38.68 -33.34 -15.82
C ALA A 15 -37.91 -32.91 -14.55
N GLY A 16 -36.60 -33.15 -14.48
CA GLY A 16 -35.78 -32.88 -13.29
C GLY A 16 -35.07 -31.52 -13.25
N CYS A 17 -35.12 -30.72 -14.32
CA CYS A 17 -34.42 -29.43 -14.39
C CYS A 17 -35.39 -28.26 -14.35
N ALA A 18 -36.14 -28.11 -13.27
CA ALA A 18 -36.98 -26.93 -13.02
C ALA A 18 -37.02 -26.50 -11.55
N SER A 19 -36.04 -26.91 -10.73
CA SER A 19 -35.84 -26.33 -9.41
C SER A 19 -34.90 -25.12 -9.56
N ASP A 20 -35.48 -23.92 -9.56
CA ASP A 20 -34.74 -22.66 -9.42
C ASP A 20 -34.03 -22.69 -8.05
N PRO A 21 -32.69 -22.80 -7.99
CA PRO A 21 -31.94 -22.92 -6.73
C PRO A 21 -32.00 -21.64 -5.88
N LEU A 22 -32.64 -20.59 -6.36
CA LEU A 22 -32.85 -19.33 -5.65
C LEU A 22 -34.33 -19.07 -5.31
N SER A 23 -35.22 -20.04 -5.50
CA SER A 23 -36.64 -19.89 -5.16
C SER A 23 -36.91 -19.69 -3.67
N GLY A 24 -35.93 -19.99 -2.80
CA GLY A 24 -35.99 -19.77 -1.36
C GLY A 24 -35.32 -18.49 -0.88
N VAL A 25 -34.79 -17.66 -1.78
CA VAL A 25 -34.11 -16.40 -1.43
C VAL A 25 -35.09 -15.24 -1.61
N PRO A 26 -35.40 -14.48 -0.54
CA PRO A 26 -36.26 -13.29 -0.64
C PRO A 26 -35.70 -12.32 -1.67
N ARG A 27 -36.51 -11.94 -2.66
CA ARG A 27 -36.09 -10.97 -3.67
C ARG A 27 -36.39 -9.56 -3.18
N LEU A 28 -35.44 -8.65 -3.37
CA LEU A 28 -35.58 -7.23 -3.01
C LEU A 28 -36.77 -6.56 -3.72
N SER A 29 -37.24 -7.12 -4.83
CA SER A 29 -38.44 -6.66 -5.55
C SER A 29 -39.76 -7.05 -4.88
N GLU A 30 -39.74 -7.98 -3.91
CA GLU A 30 -40.93 -8.46 -3.20
C GLU A 30 -41.04 -7.83 -1.79
N THR A 31 -40.11 -6.94 -1.44
CA THR A 31 -40.11 -6.21 -0.17
C THR A 31 -40.50 -4.77 -0.45
N ASP A 32 -41.75 -4.40 -0.13
CA ASP A 32 -42.19 -3.01 -0.17
C ASP A 32 -41.52 -2.27 1.00
N VAL A 33 -40.43 -1.58 0.71
CA VAL A 33 -39.78 -0.68 1.66
C VAL A 33 -40.59 0.60 1.72
N THR A 34 -41.18 0.90 2.88
CA THR A 34 -41.94 2.14 3.06
C THR A 34 -40.99 3.30 3.37
N ASP A 35 -41.38 4.53 3.05
CA ASP A 35 -40.59 5.73 3.41
C ASP A 35 -40.31 5.81 4.92
N SER A 36 -41.21 5.25 5.75
CA SER A 36 -40.99 5.14 7.19
C SER A 36 -39.85 4.20 7.58
N ASP A 37 -39.64 3.11 6.83
CA ASP A 37 -38.56 2.16 7.10
C ASP A 37 -37.19 2.75 6.72
N ILE A 38 -37.15 3.52 5.63
CA ILE A 38 -35.95 4.28 5.22
C ILE A 38 -35.63 5.35 6.27
N GLN A 39 -36.63 6.09 6.75
CA GLN A 39 -36.42 7.08 7.79
C GLN A 39 -36.09 6.46 9.16
N ALA A 40 -36.50 5.23 9.44
CA ALA A 40 -36.11 4.51 10.66
C ALA A 40 -34.64 4.09 10.60
N ALA A 41 -34.18 3.56 9.45
CA ALA A 41 -32.77 3.20 9.25
C ALA A 41 -31.83 4.41 9.32
N LEU A 42 -32.25 5.56 8.78
CA LEU A 42 -31.48 6.80 8.87
C LEU A 42 -31.43 7.39 10.30
N ARG A 43 -32.43 7.10 11.15
CA ARG A 43 -32.40 7.51 12.56
C ARG A 43 -31.55 6.58 13.42
N SER A 44 -31.50 5.27 13.11
CA SER A 44 -30.64 4.33 13.85
C SER A 44 -29.13 4.59 13.66
N ASP A 45 -28.72 5.21 12.55
CA ASP A 45 -27.33 5.63 12.33
C ASP A 45 -27.01 6.99 12.97
N ALA A 46 -28.02 7.75 13.40
CA ALA A 46 -27.86 9.05 14.05
C ALA A 46 -27.72 8.97 15.58
N ASP A 47 -28.02 7.82 16.19
CA ASP A 47 -27.93 7.59 17.64
C ASP A 47 -26.63 6.88 18.08
N ILE A 48 -25.59 6.81 17.21
CA ILE A 48 -24.25 6.31 17.59
C ILE A 48 -23.27 7.48 17.76
N VAL A 49 -23.66 8.48 18.57
CA VAL A 49 -22.72 9.42 19.22
C VAL A 49 -23.29 9.77 20.59
N ASP A 50 -22.55 9.42 21.64
CA ASP A 50 -22.78 9.71 23.07
C ASP A 50 -24.06 9.14 23.72
N ASP A 51 -23.93 8.03 24.46
CA ASP A 51 -23.95 8.09 25.93
C ASP A 51 -23.51 6.75 26.55
N ALA A 52 -22.74 6.88 27.61
CA ALA A 52 -22.37 5.81 28.51
C ALA A 52 -23.58 5.35 29.34
N GLY A 53 -23.68 4.04 29.57
CA GLY A 53 -24.45 3.52 30.70
C GLY A 53 -25.70 2.73 30.33
N VAL A 54 -25.51 1.51 29.80
CA VAL A 54 -26.48 0.42 29.97
C VAL A 54 -25.73 -0.85 30.37
N ALA A 55 -26.19 -1.45 31.46
CA ALA A 55 -25.61 -2.64 32.09
C ALA A 55 -25.58 -3.86 31.13
N PRO A 56 -24.55 -4.72 31.21
CA PRO A 56 -24.41 -5.83 30.27
C PRO A 56 -25.29 -7.03 30.65
N GLU A 57 -26.05 -7.52 29.67
CA GLU A 57 -26.65 -8.86 29.70
C GLU A 57 -25.58 -9.95 29.85
N ALA A 58 -25.93 -10.96 30.64
CA ALA A 58 -25.07 -12.06 31.04
C ALA A 58 -24.61 -12.91 29.84
N LYS A 59 -23.29 -12.93 29.59
CA LYS A 59 -22.64 -13.91 28.71
C LYS A 59 -22.39 -15.22 29.47
N PRO A 60 -22.55 -16.39 28.82
CA PRO A 60 -22.28 -17.68 29.44
C PRO A 60 -20.80 -17.79 29.82
N THR A 61 -20.54 -18.05 31.09
CA THR A 61 -19.21 -18.18 31.67
C THR A 61 -18.55 -19.47 31.20
N GLY A 62 -17.53 -19.32 30.34
CA GLY A 62 -16.63 -20.40 29.96
C GLY A 62 -15.78 -20.88 31.14
N PHE A 63 -15.29 -22.12 30.99
CA PHE A 63 -14.54 -22.93 31.96
C PHE A 63 -13.37 -22.21 32.71
N PHE A 64 -12.84 -21.11 32.18
CA PHE A 64 -11.70 -20.40 32.76
C PHE A 64 -12.06 -19.32 33.80
N GLY A 65 -13.32 -18.91 33.91
CA GLY A 65 -13.75 -17.90 34.89
C GLY A 65 -13.82 -18.40 36.33
N ARG A 66 -13.78 -19.73 36.54
CA ARG A 66 -13.94 -20.37 37.85
C ARG A 66 -12.63 -20.62 38.60
N LEU A 67 -11.48 -20.32 37.99
CA LEU A 67 -10.16 -20.62 38.56
C LEU A 67 -9.47 -19.41 39.23
N PHE A 68 -9.98 -18.19 39.06
CA PHE A 68 -9.32 -16.97 39.55
C PHE A 68 -10.21 -16.01 40.35
N GLY A 69 -11.28 -16.51 40.99
CA GLY A 69 -12.17 -15.69 41.82
C GLY A 69 -11.84 -15.73 43.32
N VAL A 70 -11.27 -14.64 43.85
CA VAL A 70 -11.21 -14.21 45.26
C VAL A 70 -11.21 -12.67 45.21
N GLY A 71 -11.99 -11.88 45.95
CA GLY A 71 -12.99 -12.07 46.99
C GLY A 71 -13.65 -10.70 47.28
N ASP A 72 -14.83 -10.74 47.91
CA ASP A 72 -15.79 -9.65 48.17
C ASP A 72 -15.26 -8.41 48.92
N GLY A 73 -15.94 -7.27 48.70
CA GLY A 73 -15.77 -6.05 49.49
C GLY A 73 -16.82 -4.96 49.22
N ALA A 74 -17.93 -5.03 49.96
CA ALA A 74 -19.16 -4.25 49.93
C ALA A 74 -19.10 -2.69 49.96
N SER A 75 -20.15 -2.11 49.37
CA SER A 75 -20.95 -0.94 49.79
C SER A 75 -20.48 0.51 49.58
N GLN A 76 -21.33 1.26 48.86
CA GLN A 76 -21.38 2.73 48.68
C GLN A 76 -21.83 3.46 49.96
N PRO A 77 -21.78 4.81 50.02
CA PRO A 77 -22.93 5.60 49.54
C PRO A 77 -22.60 6.89 48.76
N ALA A 78 -23.64 7.41 48.10
CA ALA A 78 -23.78 8.65 47.35
C ALA A 78 -23.64 9.94 48.18
N VAL A 79 -23.28 11.09 47.58
CA VAL A 79 -24.19 12.16 47.08
C VAL A 79 -23.40 13.42 46.64
N ALA A 80 -23.74 13.91 45.45
CA ALA A 80 -24.04 15.29 45.02
C ALA A 80 -23.19 16.54 45.41
N GLU A 81 -23.04 17.37 44.36
CA GLU A 81 -23.11 18.85 44.30
C GLU A 81 -21.86 19.74 44.42
N ALA A 82 -21.51 20.29 43.24
CA ALA A 82 -21.52 21.72 42.88
C ALA A 82 -20.46 22.69 43.46
N ALA A 83 -19.62 23.15 42.51
CA ALA A 83 -19.38 24.54 42.09
C ALA A 83 -18.67 25.56 43.03
N ALA A 84 -17.59 26.12 42.45
CA ALA A 84 -17.06 27.49 42.58
C ALA A 84 -16.42 27.86 43.95
N ASP A 85 -15.38 28.68 44.11
CA ASP A 85 -14.66 29.61 43.23
C ASP A 85 -13.38 30.10 43.98
N VAL A 86 -12.41 30.64 43.23
CA VAL A 86 -11.29 31.58 43.55
C VAL A 86 -10.43 31.44 44.83
N ASP A 87 -9.10 31.30 44.71
CA ASP A 87 -8.13 32.42 44.82
C ASP A 87 -6.65 31.97 44.92
N ALA A 88 -5.79 32.86 44.37
CA ALA A 88 -4.33 32.99 44.35
C ALA A 88 -3.48 32.01 45.20
N THR A 89 -2.29 31.59 44.75
CA THR A 89 -1.07 32.42 44.83
C THR A 89 0.10 31.82 44.03
N ILE A 90 0.80 32.72 43.34
CA ILE A 90 2.16 32.77 42.79
C ILE A 90 3.19 31.88 43.55
N VAL A 91 4.07 31.14 42.82
CA VAL A 91 5.55 31.25 42.86
C VAL A 91 6.15 30.47 41.67
N GLU A 92 6.73 31.22 40.74
CA GLU A 92 7.76 30.80 39.80
C GLU A 92 9.10 30.72 40.55
N SER A 93 9.90 29.68 40.31
CA SER A 93 11.30 29.67 40.75
C SER A 93 12.16 29.04 39.67
N GLU A 94 12.78 29.95 38.93
CA GLU A 94 13.89 29.75 38.02
C GLU A 94 15.22 29.75 38.83
N ASN A 95 16.10 28.82 38.46
CA ASN A 95 17.58 28.88 38.47
C ASN A 95 18.41 29.46 39.64
N ALA A 96 19.38 28.64 40.10
CA ALA A 96 20.80 28.99 40.27
C ALA A 96 21.58 27.68 40.54
N ASP A 97 22.41 27.19 39.62
CA ASP A 97 23.83 27.53 39.39
C ASP A 97 24.79 27.09 40.51
N ALA A 98 25.76 26.23 40.17
CA ALA A 98 27.09 26.11 40.78
C ALA A 98 27.95 25.04 40.05
N THR A 99 28.67 25.54 39.04
CA THR A 99 30.13 25.40 38.83
C THR A 99 30.87 24.09 39.23
N ALA A 100 31.32 23.40 38.17
CA ALA A 100 32.61 22.74 37.90
C ALA A 100 33.51 22.19 39.03
N GLU A 101 33.87 20.90 38.93
CA GLU A 101 35.25 20.44 39.09
C GLU A 101 35.56 19.18 38.26
N VAL A 102 36.70 19.19 37.56
CA VAL A 102 37.24 18.16 36.66
C VAL A 102 38.25 17.30 37.42
N PRO A 103 38.27 15.97 37.21
CA PRO A 103 39.55 15.28 37.07
C PRO A 103 39.63 14.38 35.81
N GLN A 104 40.84 14.34 35.26
CA GLN A 104 41.32 13.66 34.05
C GLN A 104 41.53 12.13 34.20
N PRO A 105 41.84 11.39 33.11
CA PRO A 105 41.24 10.10 32.77
C PRO A 105 42.03 8.87 33.23
N ALA A 106 41.33 7.75 33.44
CA ALA A 106 41.94 6.45 33.69
C ALA A 106 41.54 5.41 32.63
N SER A 107 42.56 5.01 31.85
CA SER A 107 42.80 3.69 31.25
C SER A 107 41.66 2.97 30.50
N GLU A 108 41.80 2.92 29.18
CA GLU A 108 41.12 1.98 28.27
C GLU A 108 41.52 0.52 28.53
N PRO A 109 40.57 -0.43 28.60
CA PRO A 109 40.88 -1.85 28.49
C PRO A 109 41.04 -2.26 27.02
N ALA A 110 42.18 -2.87 26.71
CA ALA A 110 42.51 -3.41 25.38
C ALA A 110 41.47 -4.43 24.87
N PRO A 111 41.09 -4.39 23.58
CA PRO A 111 40.20 -5.40 23.00
C PRO A 111 40.93 -6.74 22.86
N ARG A 112 40.22 -7.81 23.25
CA ARG A 112 40.69 -9.19 23.15
C ARG A 112 40.88 -9.58 21.68
N ARG A 113 42.11 -9.97 21.35
CA ARG A 113 42.59 -10.36 20.03
C ARG A 113 41.93 -11.66 19.58
N GLY A 114 41.03 -11.58 18.60
CA GLY A 114 40.41 -12.73 17.93
C GLY A 114 41.28 -13.34 16.82
N LEU A 115 40.96 -14.56 16.43
CA LEU A 115 41.68 -15.47 15.50
C LEU A 115 41.79 -15.02 14.02
N LEU A 116 41.62 -13.74 13.69
CA LEU A 116 41.59 -13.25 12.30
C LEU A 116 42.76 -12.28 11.93
N GLY A 117 43.81 -12.21 12.76
CA GLY A 117 44.95 -11.29 12.58
C GLY A 117 45.98 -11.66 11.48
N PHE A 118 45.66 -12.53 10.54
CA PHE A 118 46.61 -13.05 9.55
C PHE A 118 46.56 -12.34 8.18
N LEU A 119 45.67 -11.35 8.01
CA LEU A 119 45.45 -10.67 6.72
C LEU A 119 46.03 -9.24 6.67
N SER A 120 46.58 -8.71 7.77
CA SER A 120 47.12 -7.33 7.84
C SER A 120 48.64 -7.24 7.63
N ARG A 121 49.32 -8.35 7.27
CA ARG A 121 50.79 -8.37 7.10
C ARG A 121 51.26 -8.20 5.64
N ALA A 122 50.34 -8.13 4.68
CA ALA A 122 50.67 -8.00 3.26
C ALA A 122 50.63 -6.55 2.72
N ALA A 123 50.23 -5.57 3.54
CA ALA A 123 50.11 -4.17 3.13
C ALA A 123 51.20 -3.24 3.70
N GLN A 124 52.19 -3.78 4.42
CA GLN A 124 53.23 -2.99 5.10
C GLN A 124 54.67 -3.28 4.65
N THR A 125 54.86 -3.98 3.54
CA THR A 125 56.18 -4.27 2.95
C THR A 125 56.43 -3.57 1.61
N ALA A 126 55.79 -2.43 1.35
CA ALA A 126 56.07 -1.63 0.16
C ALA A 126 56.15 -0.14 0.49
N GLN A 127 57.03 0.22 1.42
CA GLN A 127 57.46 1.61 1.55
C GLN A 127 58.92 1.65 2.02
N ALA A 128 59.85 1.74 1.06
CA ALA A 128 61.15 2.41 1.16
C ALA A 128 61.95 2.10 -0.12
N ASP A 129 62.14 3.09 -1.01
CA ASP A 129 63.48 3.64 -1.19
C ASP A 129 63.52 4.94 -2.00
N ASP A 130 64.48 5.76 -1.56
CA ASP A 130 65.22 6.85 -2.19
C ASP A 130 64.61 8.21 -2.56
N GLY A 131 65.33 9.24 -2.10
CA GLY A 131 65.04 10.65 -2.27
C GLY A 131 65.65 11.25 -3.53
N THR A 132 64.96 12.23 -4.10
CA THR A 132 65.56 13.31 -4.91
C THR A 132 64.64 14.53 -4.82
N GLN A 133 65.23 15.66 -4.45
CA GLN A 133 64.59 16.95 -4.24
C GLN A 133 64.62 17.76 -5.54
N LEU A 134 63.47 18.18 -6.08
CA LEU A 134 63.39 19.16 -7.18
C LEU A 134 62.06 19.96 -7.14
N ALA A 135 62.24 21.28 -7.03
CA ALA A 135 61.40 22.46 -7.33
C ALA A 135 59.85 22.39 -7.32
N ALA A 136 59.26 23.36 -6.63
CA ALA A 136 57.83 23.65 -6.54
C ALA A 136 57.21 24.24 -7.82
N ALA A 137 55.98 23.84 -8.12
CA ALA A 137 55.02 24.52 -9.00
C ALA A 137 53.60 24.41 -8.40
N PRO A 138 52.74 25.47 -8.41
CA PRO A 138 51.39 25.42 -7.85
C PRO A 138 50.32 25.16 -8.93
N PRO A 139 49.03 25.07 -8.60
CA PRO A 139 48.30 23.87 -8.18
C PRO A 139 47.35 23.35 -9.28
N GLN A 140 46.95 22.08 -9.20
CA GLN A 140 45.76 21.56 -9.87
C GLN A 140 44.93 20.83 -8.80
N THR A 141 43.85 21.46 -8.36
CA THR A 141 42.81 20.84 -7.56
C THR A 141 42.06 19.83 -8.45
N GLN A 142 42.56 18.60 -8.49
CA GLN A 142 41.73 17.46 -8.85
C GLN A 142 41.17 16.92 -7.55
N SER A 143 39.87 17.14 -7.38
CA SER A 143 39.07 16.53 -6.33
C SER A 143 39.09 15.02 -6.60
N ASP A 144 40.00 14.31 -5.97
CA ASP A 144 39.96 12.86 -5.82
C ASP A 144 38.79 12.51 -4.88
N ALA A 145 37.57 12.66 -5.40
CA ALA A 145 36.44 11.92 -4.89
C ALA A 145 36.69 10.47 -5.28
N ALA A 146 37.04 9.66 -4.29
CA ALA A 146 37.09 8.21 -4.40
C ALA A 146 35.85 7.71 -5.16
N PRO A 147 35.97 6.71 -6.05
CA PRO A 147 34.83 6.19 -6.77
C PRO A 147 33.87 5.62 -5.74
N ALA A 148 32.74 6.31 -5.54
CA ALA A 148 31.59 5.72 -4.90
C ALA A 148 31.30 4.43 -5.66
N VAL A 149 31.17 3.33 -4.91
CA VAL A 149 30.80 2.01 -5.44
C VAL A 149 29.61 2.21 -6.37
N GLU A 150 29.86 2.11 -7.67
CA GLU A 150 28.82 2.17 -8.69
C GLU A 150 28.07 0.84 -8.55
N ILE A 151 27.11 0.81 -7.61
CA ILE A 151 26.09 -0.22 -7.55
C ILE A 151 25.54 -0.26 -8.96
N ALA A 152 25.70 -1.39 -9.65
CA ALA A 152 25.26 -1.60 -11.01
C ALA A 152 23.80 -1.14 -11.10
N ARG A 153 23.58 0.10 -11.55
CA ARG A 153 22.24 0.66 -11.64
C ARG A 153 21.56 -0.16 -12.70
N ALA A 154 20.56 -0.92 -12.28
CA ALA A 154 19.63 -1.53 -13.21
C ALA A 154 19.22 -0.45 -14.23
N ARG A 155 19.30 -0.82 -15.51
CA ARG A 155 19.13 0.12 -16.61
C ARG A 155 17.77 0.81 -16.44
N GLY A 156 17.80 2.11 -16.21
CA GLY A 156 16.57 2.90 -16.04
C GLY A 156 15.68 2.84 -17.29
N PRO A 157 14.42 3.29 -17.16
CA PRO A 157 13.46 3.34 -18.25
C PRO A 157 13.97 4.19 -19.42
N LYS A 158 13.42 3.94 -20.61
CA LYS A 158 13.78 4.64 -21.85
C LYS A 158 13.38 6.13 -21.77
N PRO A 159 14.04 7.03 -22.53
CA PRO A 159 13.74 8.47 -22.52
C PRO A 159 12.29 8.86 -22.78
N ASP A 160 11.54 8.03 -23.49
CA ASP A 160 10.13 8.21 -23.84
C ASP A 160 9.16 7.52 -22.88
N ALA A 161 9.65 6.79 -21.87
CA ALA A 161 8.80 6.10 -20.92
C ALA A 161 8.02 7.09 -20.02
N PRO A 162 6.80 6.73 -19.57
CA PRO A 162 5.96 7.62 -18.76
C PRO A 162 6.59 8.07 -17.43
N ASP A 163 7.55 7.30 -16.92
CA ASP A 163 8.26 7.49 -15.66
C ASP A 163 9.75 7.84 -15.86
N TYR A 164 10.17 8.29 -17.05
CA TYR A 164 11.58 8.57 -17.31
C TYR A 164 12.20 9.60 -16.35
N ARG A 165 11.43 10.63 -15.98
CA ARG A 165 11.88 11.74 -15.15
C ARG A 165 12.20 11.29 -13.73
N ILE A 166 13.37 11.69 -13.21
CA ILE A 166 13.73 11.53 -11.80
C ILE A 166 13.51 12.85 -11.07
N VAL A 167 12.97 12.81 -9.86
CA VAL A 167 12.80 13.97 -8.98
C VAL A 167 13.31 13.66 -7.57
N PRO A 168 13.77 14.69 -6.81
CA PRO A 168 14.07 14.53 -5.39
C PRO A 168 12.83 14.18 -4.57
N MET A 169 13.04 13.52 -3.43
CA MET A 169 11.98 13.28 -2.44
C MET A 169 11.32 14.58 -1.99
N GLY A 170 10.00 14.55 -1.78
CA GLY A 170 9.23 15.72 -1.33
C GLY A 170 8.92 16.73 -2.44
N THR A 171 9.34 16.46 -3.68
CA THR A 171 8.92 17.29 -4.83
C THR A 171 7.41 17.17 -5.01
N ALA A 172 6.67 18.29 -5.00
CA ALA A 172 5.26 18.27 -5.33
C ALA A 172 5.06 18.01 -6.83
N LEU A 173 4.28 16.98 -7.18
CA LEU A 173 3.92 16.68 -8.56
C LEU A 173 2.48 17.15 -8.83
N PRO A 174 2.20 17.75 -9.99
CA PRO A 174 0.82 17.98 -10.39
C PRO A 174 0.13 16.62 -10.64
N TYR A 175 -1.20 16.60 -10.48
CA TYR A 175 -1.99 15.43 -10.83
C TYR A 175 -1.73 15.02 -12.29
N GLY A 176 -1.75 13.72 -12.55
CA GLY A 176 -1.48 13.18 -13.87
C GLY A 176 0.00 13.06 -14.24
N VAL A 177 0.93 13.58 -13.43
CA VAL A 177 2.38 13.42 -13.65
C VAL A 177 2.94 12.26 -12.82
N LEU A 178 3.78 11.45 -13.44
CA LEU A 178 4.51 10.35 -12.83
C LEU A 178 6.00 10.64 -12.89
N ALA A 179 6.72 10.42 -11.79
CA ALA A 179 8.17 10.56 -11.76
C ALA A 179 8.80 9.49 -10.87
N ARG A 180 10.11 9.28 -11.02
CA ARG A 180 10.90 8.36 -10.21
C ARG A 180 11.59 9.08 -9.07
N VAL A 181 11.71 8.36 -7.96
CA VAL A 181 12.44 8.78 -6.77
C VAL A 181 13.34 7.62 -6.36
N CYS A 182 14.64 7.76 -6.60
CA CYS A 182 15.60 6.64 -6.51
C CYS A 182 16.39 6.59 -5.20
N ASP A 183 16.52 7.72 -4.50
CA ASP A 183 17.44 7.87 -3.37
C ASP A 183 16.69 7.92 -2.03
N VAL A 184 15.65 7.09 -1.87
CA VAL A 184 14.77 7.12 -0.69
C VAL A 184 14.50 5.72 -0.16
N PRO A 185 14.77 5.45 1.14
CA PRO A 185 14.42 4.17 1.73
C PRO A 185 12.91 4.06 1.98
N ASP A 186 12.34 2.87 1.83
CA ASP A 186 10.91 2.57 1.99
C ASP A 186 10.26 3.20 3.25
N ARG A 187 11.01 3.26 4.35
CA ARG A 187 10.56 3.86 5.63
C ARG A 187 10.19 5.35 5.54
N GLN A 188 10.60 6.04 4.48
CA GLN A 188 10.30 7.46 4.24
C GLN A 188 9.13 7.66 3.26
N LEU A 189 8.63 6.60 2.63
CA LEU A 189 7.54 6.68 1.64
C LEU A 189 6.15 6.83 2.28
N GLY A 190 6.06 6.71 3.61
CA GLY A 190 4.80 6.72 4.35
C GLY A 190 4.34 5.32 4.73
N THR A 191 3.02 5.12 4.78
CA THR A 191 2.43 3.84 5.18
C THR A 191 2.15 2.99 3.94
N ARG A 192 2.56 1.72 3.97
CA ARG A 192 2.17 0.77 2.93
C ARG A 192 0.69 0.43 3.07
N VAL A 193 -0.12 0.90 2.15
CA VAL A 193 -1.58 0.72 2.17
C VAL A 193 -2.03 -0.50 1.39
N GLU A 194 -1.26 -0.91 0.37
CA GLU A 194 -1.63 -2.05 -0.47
C GLU A 194 -0.40 -2.79 -0.99
N ARG A 195 -0.60 -4.07 -1.36
CA ARG A 195 0.40 -4.92 -1.99
C ARG A 195 -0.24 -5.73 -3.10
N TYR A 196 0.51 -5.91 -4.18
CA TYR A 196 0.01 -6.65 -5.35
C TYR A 196 1.08 -7.58 -5.95
N PRO A 197 0.72 -8.82 -6.34
CA PRO A 197 -0.49 -9.51 -5.92
C PRO A 197 -0.52 -9.69 -4.39
N GLU A 198 -1.68 -10.01 -3.82
CA GLU A 198 -1.79 -10.23 -2.37
C GLU A 198 -0.87 -11.37 -1.90
N SER A 199 -0.76 -12.43 -2.69
CA SER A 199 0.21 -13.50 -2.50
C SER A 199 1.48 -13.23 -3.30
N ARG A 200 2.65 -13.30 -2.65
CA ARG A 200 3.97 -13.06 -3.29
C ARG A 200 4.02 -11.71 -4.01
N SER A 201 3.72 -10.65 -3.25
CA SER A 201 3.64 -9.29 -3.76
C SER A 201 4.94 -8.87 -4.43
N VAL A 202 4.82 -8.34 -5.64
CA VAL A 202 5.92 -7.74 -6.40
C VAL A 202 5.85 -6.22 -6.37
N TYR A 203 4.64 -5.65 -6.23
CA TYR A 203 4.40 -4.23 -6.05
C TYR A 203 3.88 -3.90 -4.66
N ALA A 204 4.23 -2.72 -4.17
CA ALA A 204 3.67 -2.15 -2.95
C ALA A 204 3.30 -0.69 -3.18
N LEU A 205 2.10 -0.31 -2.73
CA LEU A 205 1.58 1.05 -2.76
C LEU A 205 1.71 1.66 -1.37
N TYR A 206 2.27 2.86 -1.32
CA TYR A 206 2.47 3.65 -0.12
C TYR A 206 1.70 4.97 -0.24
N ASP A 207 1.11 5.36 0.87
CA ASP A 207 0.42 6.61 1.08
C ASP A 207 1.26 7.45 2.07
N SER A 208 1.64 8.65 1.66
CA SER A 208 2.44 9.54 2.51
C SER A 208 1.65 10.18 3.66
N GLN A 209 0.32 10.26 3.56
CA GLN A 209 -0.58 10.87 4.53
C GLN A 209 -1.90 10.07 4.66
N PRO A 210 -1.87 8.83 5.20
CA PRO A 210 -3.07 8.00 5.30
C PRO A 210 -4.18 8.65 6.10
N GLY A 211 -5.42 8.51 5.62
CA GLY A 211 -6.59 9.15 6.21
C GLY A 211 -6.84 10.59 5.76
N ASN A 212 -5.92 11.17 4.97
CA ASN A 212 -6.16 12.43 4.28
C ASN A 212 -6.99 12.22 3.02
N THR A 213 -8.06 12.99 2.85
CA THR A 213 -8.92 12.94 1.65
C THR A 213 -8.54 13.98 0.60
N ALA A 214 -7.63 14.91 0.91
CA ALA A 214 -7.09 15.87 -0.05
C ALA A 214 -5.98 15.23 -0.90
N PRO A 215 -5.71 15.74 -2.12
CA PRO A 215 -4.63 15.23 -2.95
C PRO A 215 -3.27 15.34 -2.26
N HIS A 216 -2.56 14.23 -2.16
CA HIS A 216 -1.23 14.14 -1.56
C HIS A 216 -0.40 13.08 -2.30
N THR A 217 0.82 12.85 -1.82
CA THR A 217 1.78 12.02 -2.55
C THR A 217 1.56 10.53 -2.26
N PHE A 218 1.54 9.74 -3.32
CA PHE A 218 1.58 8.29 -3.29
C PHE A 218 2.86 7.78 -3.94
N TYR A 219 3.31 6.63 -3.48
CA TYR A 219 4.46 5.92 -4.06
C TYR A 219 4.10 4.49 -4.41
N VAL A 220 4.55 4.02 -5.57
CA VAL A 220 4.57 2.59 -5.89
C VAL A 220 6.03 2.14 -5.95
N THR A 221 6.30 0.95 -5.43
CA THR A 221 7.62 0.28 -5.47
C THR A 221 7.48 -1.10 -6.10
N GLY A 222 8.61 -1.77 -6.37
CA GLY A 222 8.64 -3.07 -7.06
C GLY A 222 9.17 -3.03 -8.48
N PHE A 223 9.92 -1.98 -8.82
CA PHE A 223 10.46 -1.76 -10.17
C PHE A 223 11.89 -2.26 -10.29
N ASP A 224 12.27 -2.65 -11.51
CA ASP A 224 13.59 -3.24 -11.80
C ASP A 224 14.74 -2.28 -11.55
N ASP A 225 14.52 -0.97 -11.73
CA ASP A 225 15.51 0.07 -11.46
C ASP A 225 15.67 0.40 -9.97
N GLY A 226 14.88 -0.22 -9.09
CA GLY A 226 14.90 -0.01 -7.64
C GLY A 226 14.31 1.32 -7.18
N CYS A 227 13.78 2.15 -8.08
CA CYS A 227 13.24 3.46 -7.73
C CYS A 227 11.73 3.40 -7.45
N ALA A 228 11.27 4.19 -6.48
CA ALA A 228 9.85 4.40 -6.28
C ALA A 228 9.27 5.26 -7.42
N ARG A 229 8.03 5.00 -7.81
CA ARG A 229 7.23 5.89 -8.69
C ARG A 229 6.37 6.76 -7.83
N GLN A 230 6.58 8.06 -7.91
CA GLN A 230 5.81 9.08 -7.21
C GLN A 230 4.74 9.67 -8.12
N PHE A 231 3.54 9.85 -7.56
CA PHE A 231 2.44 10.59 -8.18
C PHE A 231 1.55 11.23 -7.11
N THR A 232 0.65 12.12 -7.52
CA THR A 232 -0.29 12.80 -6.63
C THR A 232 -1.69 12.24 -6.84
N ALA A 233 -2.40 11.95 -5.75
CA ALA A 233 -3.77 11.44 -5.76
C ALA A 233 -4.49 11.79 -4.45
N ALA A 234 -5.82 11.76 -4.44
CA ALA A 234 -6.59 11.65 -3.20
C ALA A 234 -6.81 10.19 -2.78
N LEU A 235 -6.85 9.27 -3.75
CA LEU A 235 -6.93 7.83 -3.54
C LEU A 235 -6.22 7.09 -4.68
N ALA A 236 -5.50 6.02 -4.34
CA ALA A 236 -4.91 5.12 -5.31
C ALA A 236 -5.18 3.67 -4.92
N LEU A 237 -5.47 2.82 -5.91
CA LEU A 237 -5.83 1.41 -5.70
C LEU A 237 -5.19 0.54 -6.79
N PHE A 238 -4.75 -0.66 -6.42
CA PHE A 238 -4.43 -1.66 -7.43
C PHE A 238 -5.70 -2.28 -8.04
N GLY A 239 -5.62 -2.58 -9.33
CA GLY A 239 -6.61 -3.34 -10.09
C GLY A 239 -5.94 -4.51 -10.78
N SER A 240 -6.59 -5.67 -10.78
CA SER A 240 -6.05 -6.87 -11.41
C SER A 240 -6.40 -6.96 -12.91
N PRO A 241 -5.60 -7.68 -13.72
CA PRO A 241 -5.95 -8.05 -15.09
C PRO A 241 -7.30 -8.76 -15.18
N GLU A 242 -7.66 -9.59 -14.19
CA GLU A 242 -8.95 -10.26 -14.10
C GLU A 242 -10.11 -9.26 -14.08
N THR A 243 -10.05 -8.27 -13.18
CA THR A 243 -11.09 -7.24 -13.05
C THR A 243 -11.13 -6.37 -14.30
N HIS A 244 -9.97 -6.02 -14.86
CA HIS A 244 -9.89 -5.28 -16.11
C HIS A 244 -10.60 -6.02 -17.26
N GLU A 245 -10.32 -7.31 -17.45
CA GLU A 245 -11.00 -8.11 -18.49
C GLU A 245 -12.49 -8.26 -18.23
N GLN A 246 -12.92 -8.41 -16.98
CA GLN A 246 -14.34 -8.50 -16.65
C GLN A 246 -15.08 -7.22 -17.07
N LEU A 247 -14.48 -6.05 -16.88
CA LEU A 247 -15.04 -4.77 -17.34
C LEU A 247 -14.97 -4.63 -18.87
N ARG A 248 -13.85 -5.02 -19.48
CA ARG A 248 -13.58 -4.84 -20.92
C ARG A 248 -14.33 -5.82 -21.82
N TYR A 249 -14.60 -7.02 -21.33
CA TYR A 249 -15.28 -8.08 -22.09
C TYR A 249 -16.69 -8.39 -21.57
N GLY A 250 -17.07 -7.82 -20.43
CA GLY A 250 -18.41 -7.90 -19.88
C GLY A 250 -19.38 -6.88 -20.50
N LEU A 251 -20.58 -6.83 -19.91
CA LEU A 251 -21.63 -5.86 -20.25
C LEU A 251 -21.18 -4.39 -20.23
N PRO A 252 -20.29 -3.93 -19.31
CA PRO A 252 -19.86 -2.53 -19.25
C PRO A 252 -18.99 -2.06 -20.43
N SER A 253 -18.52 -2.97 -21.28
CA SER A 253 -17.59 -2.68 -22.38
C SER A 253 -18.10 -1.68 -23.42
N LYS A 254 -19.42 -1.52 -23.55
CA LYS A 254 -20.05 -0.68 -24.59
C LYS A 254 -20.07 0.81 -24.26
N VAL A 255 -19.92 1.17 -22.99
CA VAL A 255 -20.05 2.57 -22.53
C VAL A 255 -18.71 3.19 -22.18
N GLN A 256 -17.66 2.37 -22.03
CA GLN A 256 -16.34 2.83 -21.65
C GLN A 256 -15.47 3.06 -22.91
N PRO A 257 -15.00 4.30 -23.14
CA PRO A 257 -14.05 4.60 -24.20
C PRO A 257 -12.80 3.72 -24.12
N TYR A 258 -12.20 3.43 -25.26
CA TYR A 258 -10.96 2.67 -25.33
C TYR A 258 -9.76 3.59 -25.05
N SER A 259 -8.89 3.20 -24.12
CA SER A 259 -7.73 4.00 -23.71
C SER A 259 -6.40 3.54 -24.33
N SER A 260 -5.34 4.36 -24.18
CA SER A 260 -3.96 3.93 -24.47
C SER A 260 -3.53 2.77 -23.57
N THR A 261 -3.93 2.78 -22.30
CA THR A 261 -3.69 1.69 -21.35
C THR A 261 -4.38 0.39 -21.78
N ASP A 262 -5.60 0.45 -22.34
CA ASP A 262 -6.28 -0.71 -22.92
C ASP A 262 -5.49 -1.25 -24.13
N ALA A 263 -5.00 -0.37 -25.02
CA ALA A 263 -4.19 -0.76 -26.17
C ALA A 263 -2.87 -1.44 -25.78
N ALA A 264 -2.18 -0.88 -24.78
CA ALA A 264 -0.97 -1.45 -24.21
C ALA A 264 -1.24 -2.80 -23.55
N TYR A 265 -2.33 -2.90 -22.79
CA TYR A 265 -2.76 -4.15 -22.16
C TYR A 265 -3.08 -5.24 -23.19
N GLU A 266 -3.81 -4.95 -24.26
CA GLU A 266 -4.08 -5.95 -25.32
C GLU A 266 -2.79 -6.47 -25.96
N THR A 267 -1.81 -5.58 -26.16
CA THR A 267 -0.50 -5.95 -26.71
C THR A 267 0.27 -6.84 -25.73
N LEU A 268 0.29 -6.48 -24.45
CA LEU A 268 0.87 -7.26 -23.36
C LEU A 268 0.24 -8.66 -23.29
N LYS A 269 -1.08 -8.71 -23.17
CA LYS A 269 -1.88 -9.92 -23.04
C LYS A 269 -1.68 -10.85 -24.22
N SER A 270 -1.64 -10.33 -25.46
CA SER A 270 -1.43 -11.19 -26.63
C SER A 270 -0.10 -11.96 -26.56
N ARG A 271 0.94 -11.36 -25.97
CA ARG A 271 2.26 -12.00 -25.78
C ARG A 271 2.25 -13.04 -24.67
N VAL A 272 1.68 -12.70 -23.52
CA VAL A 272 1.65 -13.59 -22.34
C VAL A 272 0.66 -14.73 -22.52
N CYS A 273 -0.57 -14.41 -22.92
CA CYS A 273 -1.69 -15.35 -23.00
C CYS A 273 -1.80 -16.07 -24.34
N ARG A 274 -1.05 -15.64 -25.38
CA ARG A 274 -1.10 -16.21 -26.74
C ARG A 274 -2.49 -16.10 -27.40
N VAL A 275 -3.25 -15.05 -27.09
CA VAL A 275 -4.60 -14.82 -27.64
C VAL A 275 -4.62 -13.64 -28.63
N GLY A 276 -5.61 -13.63 -29.52
CA GLY A 276 -5.85 -12.51 -30.42
C GLY A 276 -6.40 -11.27 -29.69
N LYS A 277 -6.34 -10.11 -30.35
CA LYS A 277 -6.92 -8.85 -29.83
C LYS A 277 -8.42 -9.02 -29.57
N GLY A 278 -8.91 -8.43 -28.47
CA GLY A 278 -10.32 -8.48 -28.12
C GLY A 278 -10.81 -9.84 -27.62
N LYS A 279 -9.89 -10.75 -27.27
CA LYS A 279 -10.20 -12.05 -26.67
C LYS A 279 -9.71 -12.10 -25.23
N PRO A 280 -10.46 -12.70 -24.30
CA PRO A 280 -10.00 -12.85 -22.92
C PRO A 280 -8.76 -13.74 -22.83
N CYS A 281 -7.91 -13.52 -21.83
CA CYS A 281 -6.67 -14.27 -21.60
C CYS A 281 -6.92 -15.76 -21.28
N GLY A 282 -8.06 -16.08 -20.67
CA GLY A 282 -8.45 -17.46 -20.36
C GLY A 282 -7.55 -18.11 -19.31
N SER A 283 -7.07 -19.33 -19.56
CA SER A 283 -6.31 -20.14 -18.58
C SER A 283 -4.97 -19.52 -18.17
N SER A 284 -4.38 -18.66 -19.01
CA SER A 284 -3.12 -17.98 -18.74
C SER A 284 -3.26 -16.76 -17.83
N MET A 285 -4.47 -16.45 -17.37
CA MET A 285 -4.75 -15.26 -16.57
C MET A 285 -3.92 -15.21 -15.28
N SER A 286 -3.84 -16.34 -14.57
CA SER A 286 -3.01 -16.46 -13.36
C SER A 286 -1.51 -16.27 -13.58
N GLN A 287 -1.02 -16.38 -14.82
CA GLN A 287 0.36 -16.08 -15.17
C GLN A 287 0.53 -14.58 -15.40
N LEU A 288 -0.40 -13.95 -16.12
CA LEU A 288 -0.41 -12.50 -16.37
C LEU A 288 -0.53 -11.71 -15.06
N ALA A 289 -1.46 -12.09 -14.18
CA ALA A 289 -1.72 -11.38 -12.93
C ALA A 289 -0.56 -11.39 -11.92
N ARG A 290 0.42 -12.30 -12.07
CA ARG A 290 1.58 -12.36 -11.16
C ARG A 290 2.46 -11.13 -11.22
N THR A 291 2.51 -10.50 -12.38
CA THR A 291 3.42 -9.39 -12.64
C THR A 291 2.75 -8.20 -13.29
N THR A 292 1.47 -8.30 -13.69
CA THR A 292 0.70 -7.18 -14.24
C THR A 292 -0.29 -6.64 -13.23
N ALA A 293 -0.29 -5.32 -13.06
CA ALA A 293 -1.26 -4.60 -12.25
C ALA A 293 -1.68 -3.31 -12.96
N PHE A 294 -2.90 -2.86 -12.68
CA PHE A 294 -3.32 -1.50 -12.95
C PHE A 294 -3.25 -0.71 -11.64
N VAL A 295 -2.86 0.56 -11.70
CA VAL A 295 -3.05 1.50 -10.59
C VAL A 295 -4.07 2.54 -11.04
N SER A 296 -5.23 2.52 -10.40
CA SER A 296 -6.23 3.58 -10.54
C SER A 296 -5.87 4.70 -9.60
N VAL A 297 -5.74 5.91 -10.14
CA VAL A 297 -5.29 7.12 -9.44
C VAL A 297 -6.40 8.16 -9.54
N TYR A 298 -7.02 8.48 -8.42
CA TYR A 298 -8.16 9.40 -8.34
C TYR A 298 -7.70 10.77 -7.85
N GLU A 299 -8.14 11.83 -8.53
CA GLU A 299 -7.77 13.20 -8.16
C GLU A 299 -8.44 13.63 -6.87
N THR A 300 -9.71 13.28 -6.65
CA THR A 300 -10.49 13.74 -5.51
C THR A 300 -11.15 12.59 -4.76
N PHE A 301 -11.50 12.81 -3.49
CA PHE A 301 -12.29 11.85 -2.74
C PHE A 301 -13.78 12.05 -3.07
N GLY A 302 -14.47 11.01 -3.55
CA GLY A 302 -15.87 11.07 -3.98
C GLY A 302 -16.05 10.94 -5.49
N SER A 303 -16.72 11.92 -6.12
CA SER A 303 -17.01 11.88 -7.56
C SER A 303 -15.75 12.14 -8.39
N ASN A 304 -15.38 11.18 -9.23
CA ASN A 304 -14.23 11.27 -10.13
C ASN A 304 -14.70 11.06 -11.57
N PRO A 305 -15.11 12.12 -12.30
CA PRO A 305 -15.47 12.01 -13.70
C PRO A 305 -14.26 11.63 -14.56
N GLU A 306 -13.05 11.96 -14.07
CA GLU A 306 -11.79 11.59 -14.68
C GLU A 306 -10.87 10.92 -13.66
N TRP A 307 -10.10 9.92 -14.09
CA TRP A 307 -9.09 9.27 -13.25
C TRP A 307 -7.91 8.81 -14.10
N LYS A 308 -6.71 8.81 -13.51
CA LYS A 308 -5.51 8.30 -14.18
C LYS A 308 -5.38 6.80 -13.97
N THR A 309 -4.97 6.09 -15.01
CA THR A 309 -4.62 4.67 -14.96
C THR A 309 -3.14 4.50 -15.29
N ILE A 310 -2.42 3.71 -14.50
CA ILE A 310 -1.03 3.32 -14.74
C ILE A 310 -1.01 1.80 -14.95
N LEU A 311 -0.52 1.34 -16.10
CA LEU A 311 -0.32 -0.08 -16.37
C LEU A 311 1.10 -0.49 -15.99
N LEU A 312 1.21 -1.45 -15.07
CA LEU A 312 2.46 -2.03 -14.60
C LEU A 312 2.63 -3.44 -15.15
N HIS A 313 3.85 -3.81 -15.53
CA HIS A 313 4.19 -5.19 -15.84
C HIS A 313 5.68 -5.45 -15.63
N ASP A 314 6.04 -6.59 -15.03
CA ASP A 314 7.42 -7.08 -14.91
C ASP A 314 8.40 -5.99 -14.43
N GLY A 315 8.05 -5.29 -13.35
CA GLY A 315 8.93 -4.25 -12.78
C GLY A 315 9.04 -2.97 -13.60
N GLU A 316 8.17 -2.74 -14.60
CA GLU A 316 8.17 -1.54 -15.44
C GLU A 316 6.80 -0.83 -15.46
N VAL A 317 6.81 0.47 -15.77
CA VAL A 317 5.60 1.22 -16.16
C VAL A 317 5.45 1.08 -17.68
N VAL A 318 4.41 0.35 -18.10
CA VAL A 318 4.17 0.06 -19.52
C VAL A 318 3.52 1.24 -20.22
N GLU A 319 2.48 1.81 -19.60
CA GLU A 319 1.68 2.89 -20.18
C GLU A 319 0.93 3.66 -19.09
N THR A 320 0.58 4.91 -19.38
CA THR A 320 -0.36 5.67 -18.54
C THR A 320 -1.42 6.38 -19.37
N ASP A 321 -2.60 6.59 -18.78
CA ASP A 321 -3.71 7.29 -19.44
C ASP A 321 -4.55 8.08 -18.44
N ILE A 322 -5.20 9.14 -18.89
CA ILE A 322 -6.28 9.80 -18.14
C ILE A 322 -7.59 9.40 -18.79
N ARG A 323 -8.42 8.71 -18.03
CA ARG A 323 -9.74 8.24 -18.45
C ARG A 323 -10.80 9.22 -18.01
N SER A 324 -11.87 9.32 -18.80
CA SER A 324 -13.09 10.04 -18.46
C SER A 324 -14.31 9.19 -18.78
N ASN A 325 -15.40 9.39 -18.03
CA ASN A 325 -16.71 8.77 -18.27
C ASN A 325 -17.54 9.52 -19.32
#